data_AF-C5NZA0-F1
#
_entry.id   AF-C5NZA0-F1
#
_cell.length_a   1.000
_cell.length_b   1.000
_cell.length_c   1.000
_cell.angle_alpha   90.00
_cell.angle_beta   90.00
_cell.angle_gamma   90.00
#
_symmetry.space_group_name_H-M   'P 1'
#
loop_
_entity.id
_entity.type
_entity.pdbx_description
1 polymer ?
#
loop_
_entity_poly.entity_id
_entity_poly.type
_entity_poly.pdbx_seq_one_letter_code
_entity_poly.pdbx_strand_id
1 'polypeptide(L)'
;MCFLDYKGPKLEGLKTPSLPENFEELDEVAKKHAKELLVEQTLYKYYDLYSASMNVPAYHALRYQETLQGEIVTLIGMLLNDGEPALQGLLMKLASKWDQLTSSKEGPPCPLQYSAEAIDRQQELEAKWVEGIALMDDVLESLGGTICGWDGWVSHEDYEALKQKLDLVRKQFIEHFAGLEESHQSTSRASASRIKTLISTGPLVCMPPSGES
;
A
#
# COMPACT_ATOMS: atom_id res chain seq x y z
N MET A 1 -4.33 1.05 7.49
CA MET A 1 -4.07 0.38 8.78
C MET A 1 -5.39 0.28 9.53
N CYS A 2 -5.93 -0.93 9.70
CA CYS A 2 -7.10 -1.17 10.54
C CYS A 2 -6.61 -1.88 11.80
N PHE A 3 -7.04 -1.44 12.98
CA PHE A 3 -6.57 -1.95 14.28
C PHE A 3 -6.78 -3.46 14.48
N LEU A 4 -7.59 -4.11 13.63
CA LEU A 4 -7.93 -5.53 13.73
C LEU A 4 -7.37 -6.42 12.61
N ASP A 5 -6.54 -5.89 11.70
CA ASP A 5 -6.07 -6.58 10.47
C ASP A 5 -7.17 -7.37 9.72
N TYR A 6 -8.42 -6.92 9.86
CA TYR A 6 -9.57 -7.55 9.23
C TYR A 6 -9.60 -7.18 7.75
N LYS A 7 -9.49 -8.18 6.88
CA LYS A 7 -9.47 -8.03 5.42
C LYS A 7 -10.76 -8.48 4.73
N GLY A 8 -11.76 -8.92 5.50
CA GLY A 8 -13.05 -9.34 4.97
C GLY A 8 -13.97 -8.16 4.60
N PRO A 9 -15.12 -8.45 3.95
CA PRO A 9 -16.08 -7.42 3.58
C PRO A 9 -16.64 -6.71 4.81
N LYS A 10 -16.71 -5.37 4.76
CA LYS A 10 -17.33 -4.58 5.82
C LYS A 10 -18.85 -4.72 5.75
N LEU A 11 -19.46 -5.16 6.84
CA LEU A 11 -20.93 -5.20 6.96
C LEU A 11 -21.45 -3.78 7.23
N GLU A 12 -22.41 -3.33 6.44
CA GLU A 12 -23.01 -2.00 6.60
C GLU A 12 -23.97 -1.92 7.80
N GLY A 13 -23.95 -0.78 8.49
CA GLY A 13 -24.88 -0.47 9.58
C GLY A 13 -24.82 -1.48 10.74
N LEU A 14 -25.98 -1.81 11.31
CA LEU A 14 -26.14 -2.72 12.45
C LEU A 14 -26.43 -4.17 12.03
N LYS A 15 -26.09 -4.55 10.78
CA LYS A 15 -26.30 -5.93 10.33
C LYS A 15 -25.44 -6.90 11.15
N THR A 16 -26.09 -7.93 11.70
CA THR A 16 -25.42 -9.02 12.41
C THR A 16 -24.73 -9.95 11.41
N PRO A 17 -23.44 -10.27 11.60
CA PRO A 17 -22.76 -11.30 10.82
C PRO A 17 -23.53 -12.62 10.90
N SER A 18 -23.64 -13.32 9.77
CA SER A 18 -24.29 -14.63 9.70
C SER A 18 -23.61 -15.51 8.65
N LEU A 19 -23.79 -16.82 8.76
CA LEU A 19 -23.31 -17.76 7.75
C LEU A 19 -24.08 -17.56 6.44
N PRO A 20 -23.45 -17.86 5.28
CA PRO A 20 -24.14 -17.76 4.00
C PRO A 20 -25.34 -18.74 3.93
N GLU A 21 -26.38 -18.38 3.19
CA GLU A 21 -27.62 -19.19 3.11
C GLU A 21 -27.36 -20.61 2.57
N ASN A 22 -26.38 -20.76 1.67
CA ASN A 22 -25.97 -22.04 1.09
C ASN A 22 -24.88 -22.76 1.90
N PHE A 23 -24.68 -22.41 3.18
CA PHE A 23 -23.60 -22.96 4.01
C PHE A 23 -23.57 -24.50 4.03
N GLU A 24 -24.74 -25.14 4.09
CA GLU A 24 -24.83 -26.61 4.14
C GLU A 24 -24.37 -27.30 2.85
N GLU A 25 -24.46 -26.60 1.71
CA GLU A 25 -24.09 -27.08 0.38
C GLU A 25 -22.59 -26.91 0.08
N LEU A 26 -21.86 -26.17 0.92
CA LEU A 26 -20.43 -25.95 0.78
C LEU A 26 -19.61 -27.19 1.10
N ASP A 27 -18.42 -27.30 0.49
CA ASP A 27 -17.42 -28.29 0.90
C ASP A 27 -16.83 -27.96 2.28
N GLU A 28 -16.14 -28.92 2.90
CA GLU A 28 -15.60 -28.76 4.26
C GLU A 28 -14.57 -27.63 4.39
N VAL A 29 -13.80 -27.34 3.33
CA VAL A 29 -12.81 -26.25 3.34
C VAL A 29 -13.53 -24.90 3.31
N ALA A 30 -14.51 -24.75 2.42
CA ALA A 30 -15.35 -23.56 2.31
C ALA A 30 -16.19 -23.35 3.58
N LYS A 31 -16.71 -24.42 4.21
CA LYS A 31 -17.40 -24.36 5.50
C LYS A 31 -16.48 -23.86 6.62
N LYS A 32 -15.24 -24.34 6.67
CA LYS A 32 -14.25 -23.87 7.64
C LYS A 32 -13.96 -22.39 7.44
N HIS A 33 -13.71 -21.95 6.21
CA HIS A 33 -13.44 -20.55 5.89
C HIS A 33 -14.63 -19.64 6.22
N ALA A 34 -15.87 -20.06 5.92
CA ALA A 34 -17.07 -19.29 6.24
C ALA A 34 -17.26 -19.12 7.76
N LYS A 35 -16.89 -20.13 8.57
CA LYS A 35 -16.88 -20.02 10.04
C LYS A 35 -15.80 -19.07 10.55
N GLU A 36 -14.59 -19.14 10.01
CA GLU A 36 -13.49 -18.23 10.35
C GLU A 36 -13.87 -16.77 10.03
N LEU A 37 -14.40 -16.54 8.83
CA LEU A 37 -14.89 -15.23 8.40
C LEU A 37 -16.01 -14.71 9.31
N LEU A 38 -16.94 -15.57 9.74
CA LEU A 38 -18.00 -15.18 10.67
C LEU A 38 -17.42 -14.69 12.01
N VAL A 39 -16.41 -15.37 12.54
CA VAL A 39 -15.74 -14.98 13.79
C VAL A 39 -15.06 -13.62 13.61
N GLU A 40 -14.31 -13.43 12.53
CA GLU A 40 -13.65 -12.16 12.23
C GLU A 40 -14.64 -11.01 12.08
N GLN A 41 -15.72 -11.21 11.32
CA GLN A 41 -16.80 -10.23 11.16
C GLN A 41 -17.47 -9.86 12.48
N THR A 42 -17.68 -10.86 13.34
CA THR A 42 -18.27 -10.69 14.66
C THR A 42 -17.35 -9.85 15.53
N LEU A 43 -16.06 -10.15 15.55
CA LEU A 43 -15.06 -9.40 16.31
C LEU A 43 -14.96 -7.95 15.83
N TYR A 44 -14.92 -7.74 14.51
CA TYR A 44 -14.94 -6.42 13.89
C TYR A 44 -16.17 -5.63 14.31
N LYS A 45 -17.36 -6.24 14.27
CA LYS A 45 -18.60 -5.60 14.71
C LYS A 45 -18.61 -5.27 16.18
N TYR A 46 -18.16 -6.17 17.05
CA TYR A 46 -18.04 -5.88 18.48
C TYR A 46 -17.14 -4.67 18.73
N TYR A 47 -15.98 -4.63 18.08
CA TYR A 47 -15.07 -3.50 18.20
C TYR A 47 -15.69 -2.21 17.70
N ASP A 48 -16.34 -2.22 16.53
CA ASP A 48 -17.02 -1.05 15.97
C ASP A 48 -18.11 -0.50 16.91
N LEU A 49 -18.98 -1.37 17.43
CA LEU A 49 -20.01 -0.98 18.40
C LEU A 49 -19.41 -0.47 19.71
N TYR A 50 -18.37 -1.15 20.22
CA TYR A 50 -17.75 -0.79 21.49
C TYR A 50 -16.98 0.53 21.39
N SER A 51 -16.29 0.77 20.28
CA SER A 51 -15.70 2.07 19.97
C SER A 51 -16.77 3.15 19.91
N ALA A 52 -17.93 2.89 19.28
CA ALA A 52 -19.04 3.83 19.24
C ALA A 52 -19.56 4.21 20.64
N SER A 53 -19.66 3.22 21.54
CA SER A 53 -20.22 3.43 22.88
C SER A 53 -19.22 4.00 23.87
N MET A 54 -17.94 3.62 23.79
CA MET A 54 -16.93 3.91 24.81
C MET A 54 -15.89 4.95 24.39
N ASN A 55 -15.65 5.13 23.09
CA ASN A 55 -14.62 6.03 22.58
C ASN A 55 -15.06 6.66 21.24
N VAL A 56 -15.97 7.62 21.34
CA VAL A 56 -16.51 8.37 20.20
C VAL A 56 -15.41 8.99 19.31
N PRO A 57 -14.32 9.57 19.85
CA PRO A 57 -13.20 10.02 19.02
C PRO A 57 -12.57 8.91 18.16
N ALA A 58 -12.29 7.74 18.74
CA ALA A 58 -11.76 6.60 17.98
C ALA A 58 -12.76 6.10 16.93
N TYR A 59 -14.05 6.05 17.28
CA TYR A 59 -15.12 5.70 16.36
C TYR A 59 -15.17 6.63 15.12
N HIS A 60 -15.03 7.94 15.32
CA HIS A 60 -14.95 8.90 14.23
C HIS A 60 -13.67 8.75 13.41
N ALA A 61 -12.52 8.51 14.06
CA ALA A 61 -11.26 8.28 13.37
C ALA A 61 -11.31 7.06 12.43
N LEU A 62 -11.94 5.96 12.86
CA LEU A 62 -12.11 4.76 12.03
C LEU A 62 -12.96 5.03 10.77
N ARG A 63 -13.90 5.98 10.85
CA ARG A 63 -14.78 6.40 9.75
C ARG A 63 -14.24 7.56 8.95
N TYR A 64 -13.09 8.13 9.34
CA TYR A 64 -12.52 9.28 8.63
C TYR A 64 -12.27 8.94 7.15
N GLN A 65 -11.86 7.70 6.85
CA GLN A 65 -11.67 7.21 5.48
C GLN A 65 -12.95 7.19 4.63
N GLU A 66 -14.13 7.19 5.26
CA GLU A 66 -15.44 7.24 4.58
C GLU A 66 -15.88 8.68 4.30
N THR A 67 -15.12 9.68 4.76
CA THR A 67 -15.35 11.09 4.44
C THR A 67 -14.59 11.49 3.19
N LEU A 68 -15.07 12.53 2.48
CA LEU A 68 -14.37 13.08 1.32
C LEU A 68 -12.92 13.47 1.65
N GLN A 69 -12.68 14.03 2.84
CA GLN A 69 -11.34 14.37 3.28
C GLN A 69 -10.45 13.14 3.46
N GLY A 70 -10.99 12.05 4.03
CA GLY A 70 -10.27 10.79 4.16
C GLY A 70 -10.01 10.11 2.82
N GLU A 71 -10.94 10.18 1.88
CA GLU A 71 -10.74 9.72 0.50
C GLU A 71 -9.61 10.51 -0.18
N ILE A 72 -9.62 11.84 -0.07
CA ILE A 72 -8.55 12.69 -0.61
C ILE A 72 -7.20 12.35 0.02
N VAL A 73 -7.13 12.18 1.34
CA VAL A 73 -5.90 11.78 2.03
C VAL A 73 -5.43 10.41 1.58
N THR A 74 -6.36 9.46 1.37
CA THR A 74 -6.03 8.11 0.86
C THR A 74 -5.47 8.18 -0.55
N LEU A 75 -6.08 8.98 -1.43
CA LEU A 75 -5.60 9.20 -2.80
C LEU A 75 -4.21 9.88 -2.82
N ILE A 76 -3.99 10.87 -1.96
CA ILE A 76 -2.68 11.49 -1.78
C ILE A 76 -1.67 10.45 -1.26
N GLY A 77 -2.08 9.59 -0.33
CA GLY A 77 -1.27 8.48 0.17
C GLY A 77 -0.85 7.52 -0.94
N MET A 78 -1.77 7.11 -1.81
CA MET A 78 -1.45 6.29 -2.98
C MET A 78 -0.47 7.01 -3.90
N LEU A 79 -0.69 8.29 -4.19
CA LEU A 79 0.21 9.09 -5.03
C LEU A 79 1.62 9.24 -4.47
N LEU A 80 1.74 9.39 -3.16
CA LEU A 80 3.02 9.59 -2.47
C LEU A 80 3.77 8.27 -2.25
N ASN A 81 3.05 7.21 -1.89
CA ASN A 81 3.64 5.91 -1.54
C ASN A 81 3.82 5.02 -2.78
N ASP A 82 2.75 4.85 -3.56
CA ASP A 82 2.77 4.01 -4.77
C ASP A 82 3.31 4.78 -5.99
N GLY A 83 3.47 6.10 -5.86
CA GLY A 83 4.09 6.95 -6.87
C GLY A 83 3.16 7.32 -8.03
N GLU A 84 3.45 8.48 -8.61
CA GLU A 84 2.77 9.01 -9.80
C GLU A 84 2.71 8.04 -11.00
N PRO A 85 3.77 7.26 -11.32
CA PRO A 85 3.72 6.34 -12.46
C PRO A 85 2.61 5.29 -12.34
N ALA A 86 2.41 4.70 -11.17
CA ALA A 86 1.37 3.68 -10.98
C ALA A 86 -0.05 4.27 -11.20
N LEU A 87 -0.31 5.47 -10.67
CA LEU A 87 -1.61 6.12 -10.88
C LEU A 87 -1.83 6.51 -12.34
N GLN A 88 -0.81 7.07 -13.01
CA GLN A 88 -0.92 7.46 -14.42
C GLN A 88 -1.19 6.23 -15.31
N GLY A 89 -0.56 5.08 -15.04
CA GLY A 89 -0.86 3.83 -15.73
C GLY A 89 -2.33 3.40 -15.58
N LEU A 90 -2.88 3.49 -14.37
CA LEU A 90 -4.30 3.22 -14.12
C LEU A 90 -5.24 4.19 -14.85
N LEU A 91 -4.92 5.49 -14.84
CA LEU A 91 -5.71 6.51 -15.54
C LEU A 91 -5.70 6.31 -17.06
N MET A 92 -4.55 5.94 -17.64
CA MET A 92 -4.45 5.59 -19.06
C MET A 92 -5.24 4.31 -19.39
N LYS A 93 -5.20 3.31 -18.51
CA LYS A 93 -6.00 2.08 -18.65
C LYS A 93 -7.50 2.35 -18.52
N LEU A 94 -7.89 3.31 -17.68
CA LEU A 94 -9.27 3.79 -17.58
C LEU A 94 -9.69 4.48 -18.88
N ALA A 95 -8.85 5.38 -19.41
CA ALA A 95 -9.13 6.09 -20.65
C ALA A 95 -9.29 5.13 -21.85
N SER A 96 -8.47 4.08 -21.94
CA SER A 96 -8.58 3.07 -23.00
C SER A 96 -9.82 2.18 -22.90
N LYS A 97 -10.41 2.07 -21.70
CA LYS A 97 -11.64 1.30 -21.43
C LYS A 97 -12.87 2.18 -21.23
N TRP A 98 -12.80 3.46 -21.57
CA TRP A 98 -13.87 4.43 -21.30
C TRP A 98 -15.23 3.98 -21.85
N ASP A 99 -15.27 3.47 -23.09
CA ASP A 99 -16.50 2.99 -23.74
C ASP A 99 -17.16 1.81 -22.98
N GLN A 100 -16.36 1.02 -22.25
CA GLN A 100 -16.86 -0.09 -21.43
C GLN A 100 -17.47 0.44 -20.12
N LEU A 101 -16.92 1.53 -19.57
CA LEU A 101 -17.39 2.15 -18.33
C LEU A 101 -18.69 2.93 -18.52
N THR A 102 -18.83 3.64 -19.64
CA THR A 102 -20.02 4.43 -19.94
C THR A 102 -21.19 3.59 -20.47
N SER A 103 -20.96 2.30 -20.76
CA SER A 103 -21.96 1.36 -21.29
C SER A 103 -22.70 1.85 -22.55
N SER A 104 -22.15 2.84 -23.25
CA SER A 104 -22.73 3.42 -24.47
C SER A 104 -21.66 4.08 -25.33
N LYS A 105 -21.66 3.74 -26.62
CA LYS A 105 -20.85 4.44 -27.65
C LYS A 105 -21.28 5.89 -27.87
N GLU A 106 -22.46 6.28 -27.36
CA GLU A 106 -23.01 7.63 -27.42
C GLU A 106 -22.79 8.42 -26.11
N GLY A 107 -22.06 7.83 -25.16
CA GLY A 107 -21.67 8.51 -23.92
C GLY A 107 -20.75 9.72 -24.17
N PRO A 108 -20.54 10.57 -23.14
CA PRO A 108 -19.61 11.69 -23.27
C PRO A 108 -18.21 11.19 -23.62
N PRO A 109 -17.43 11.94 -24.42
CA PRO A 109 -16.06 11.55 -24.75
C PRO A 109 -15.22 11.48 -23.46
N CYS A 110 -14.21 10.61 -23.45
CA CYS A 110 -13.32 10.50 -22.31
C CYS A 110 -12.67 11.86 -22.01
N PRO A 111 -12.74 12.37 -20.77
CA PRO A 111 -12.11 13.64 -20.42
C PRO A 111 -10.58 13.53 -20.38
N LEU A 112 -10.04 12.32 -20.31
CA LEU A 112 -8.61 12.04 -20.33
C LEU A 112 -8.17 11.76 -21.76
N GLN A 113 -7.26 12.59 -22.28
CA GLN A 113 -6.68 12.42 -23.60
C GLN A 113 -5.16 12.38 -23.47
N TYR A 114 -4.56 11.35 -24.06
CA TYR A 114 -3.12 11.13 -24.03
C TYR A 114 -2.59 11.06 -25.46
N SER A 115 -1.45 11.69 -25.73
CA SER A 115 -0.73 11.50 -26.99
C SER A 115 -0.06 10.13 -27.01
N ALA A 116 0.24 9.61 -28.20
CA ALA A 116 1.00 8.37 -28.34
C ALA A 116 2.36 8.46 -27.63
N GLU A 117 3.05 9.59 -27.77
CA GLU A 117 4.31 9.86 -27.06
C GLU A 117 4.15 9.83 -25.53
N ALA A 118 3.06 10.38 -24.99
CA ALA A 118 2.80 10.34 -23.56
C ALA A 118 2.56 8.90 -23.07
N ILE A 119 1.88 8.08 -23.86
CA ILE A 119 1.64 6.66 -23.55
C ILE A 119 2.97 5.89 -23.55
N ASP A 120 3.78 6.03 -24.59
CA ASP A 120 5.07 5.34 -24.70
C ASP A 120 6.01 5.74 -23.55
N ARG A 121 6.09 7.04 -23.26
CA ARG A 121 6.87 7.56 -22.13
C ARG A 121 6.36 7.02 -20.80
N GLN A 122 5.05 6.92 -20.62
CA GLN A 122 4.47 6.40 -19.40
C GLN A 122 4.79 4.91 -19.22
N GLN A 123 4.76 4.11 -20.28
CA GLN A 123 5.17 2.70 -20.20
C GLN A 123 6.63 2.54 -19.77
N GLU A 124 7.52 3.39 -20.28
CA GLU A 124 8.93 3.40 -19.86
C GLU A 124 9.08 3.79 -18.38
N LEU A 125 8.33 4.81 -17.93
CA LEU A 125 8.33 5.25 -16.54
C LEU A 125 7.77 4.20 -15.60
N GLU A 126 6.69 3.52 -15.98
CA GLU A 126 6.06 2.45 -15.22
C GLU A 126 6.98 1.22 -15.12
N ALA A 127 7.65 0.83 -16.21
CA ALA A 127 8.63 -0.26 -16.18
C ALA A 127 9.79 0.03 -15.21
N LYS A 128 10.36 1.24 -15.27
CA LYS A 128 11.41 1.69 -14.35
C LYS A 128 10.92 1.81 -12.91
N TRP A 129 9.66 2.18 -12.72
CA TRP A 129 9.05 2.22 -11.40
C TRP A 129 8.93 0.81 -10.82
N VAL A 130 8.43 -0.16 -11.58
CA VAL A 130 8.35 -1.58 -11.15
C VAL A 130 9.73 -2.14 -10.79
N GLU A 131 10.74 -1.86 -11.61
CA GLU A 131 12.14 -2.23 -11.31
C GLU A 131 12.62 -1.60 -10.00
N GLY A 132 12.31 -0.32 -9.78
CA GLY A 132 12.63 0.38 -8.54
C GLY A 132 11.95 -0.20 -7.30
N ILE A 133 10.70 -0.66 -7.42
CA ILE A 133 9.97 -1.34 -6.34
C ILE A 133 10.62 -2.68 -6.03
N ALA A 134 10.91 -3.51 -7.04
CA ALA A 134 11.55 -4.82 -6.84
C ALA A 134 12.91 -4.68 -6.15
N LEU A 135 13.70 -3.69 -6.58
CA LEU A 135 14.99 -3.38 -5.96
C LEU A 135 14.85 -2.94 -4.49
N MET A 136 13.80 -2.20 -4.15
CA MET A 136 13.52 -1.82 -2.76
C MET A 136 13.10 -3.04 -1.92
N ASP A 137 12.29 -3.94 -2.48
CA ASP A 137 11.91 -5.18 -1.81
C ASP A 137 13.15 -6.05 -1.53
N ASP A 138 14.07 -6.19 -2.48
CA ASP A 138 15.35 -6.89 -2.30
C ASP A 138 16.18 -6.28 -1.16
N VAL A 139 16.21 -4.94 -1.07
CA VAL A 139 16.88 -4.24 0.03
C VAL A 139 16.21 -4.53 1.38
N LEU A 140 14.89 -4.49 1.45
CA LEU A 140 14.15 -4.79 2.69
C LEU A 140 14.32 -6.26 3.12
N GLU A 141 14.30 -7.19 2.18
CA GLU A 141 14.59 -8.61 2.43
C GLU A 141 16.02 -8.79 2.91
N SER A 142 16.99 -8.12 2.28
CA SER A 142 18.39 -8.15 2.71
C SER A 142 18.55 -7.66 4.16
N LEU A 143 17.72 -6.70 4.60
CA LEU A 143 17.70 -6.19 5.97
C LEU A 143 17.06 -7.16 6.98
N GLY A 144 16.40 -8.22 6.51
CA GLY A 144 15.88 -9.33 7.31
C GLY A 144 14.37 -9.32 7.45
N GLY A 145 13.64 -8.50 6.68
CA GLY A 145 12.17 -8.45 6.71
C GLY A 145 11.56 -7.96 8.02
N THR A 146 12.38 -7.55 9.00
CA THR A 146 11.97 -7.10 10.35
C THR A 146 11.63 -5.62 10.41
N ILE A 147 11.85 -4.87 9.34
CA ILE A 147 11.42 -3.47 9.24
C ILE A 147 9.92 -3.47 8.95
N CYS A 148 9.15 -2.71 9.74
CA CYS A 148 7.69 -2.62 9.63
C CYS A 148 7.22 -1.81 8.40
N GLY A 149 7.53 -2.28 7.19
CA GLY A 149 7.15 -1.58 5.97
C GLY A 149 8.04 -0.37 5.69
N TRP A 150 7.49 0.63 5.01
CA TRP A 150 8.25 1.73 4.41
C TRP A 150 8.59 2.87 5.39
N ASP A 151 8.11 2.78 6.62
CA ASP A 151 8.21 3.81 7.64
C ASP A 151 9.46 3.69 8.53
N GLY A 152 10.20 2.58 8.42
CA GLY A 152 11.51 2.39 9.04
C GLY A 152 11.48 2.07 10.54
N TRP A 153 10.34 1.69 11.10
CA TRP A 153 10.25 1.33 12.52
C TRP A 153 10.88 -0.04 12.79
N VAL A 154 11.67 -0.10 13.85
CA VAL A 154 12.35 -1.30 14.35
C VAL A 154 12.24 -1.37 15.86
N SER A 155 12.18 -2.58 16.40
CA SER A 155 12.20 -2.83 17.85
C SER A 155 13.44 -2.19 18.49
N HIS A 156 13.33 -1.82 19.77
CA HIS A 156 14.48 -1.30 20.51
C HIS A 156 15.66 -2.29 20.52
N GLU A 157 15.35 -3.58 20.62
CA GLU A 157 16.31 -4.69 20.72
C GLU A 157 17.10 -4.87 19.42
N ASP A 158 16.44 -4.72 18.27
CA ASP A 158 17.03 -4.95 16.96
C ASP A 158 17.64 -3.69 16.34
N TYR A 159 17.39 -2.51 16.91
CA TYR A 159 17.74 -1.22 16.33
C TYR A 159 19.23 -1.09 15.97
N GLU A 160 20.14 -1.36 16.91
CA GLU A 160 21.58 -1.22 16.67
C GLU A 160 22.11 -2.25 15.66
N ALA A 161 21.59 -3.47 15.69
CA ALA A 161 21.97 -4.51 14.74
C ALA A 161 21.51 -4.16 13.31
N LEU A 162 20.26 -3.70 13.15
CA LEU A 162 19.72 -3.28 11.86
C LEU A 162 20.41 -2.02 11.35
N LYS A 163 20.79 -1.09 12.23
CA LYS A 163 21.53 0.11 11.83
C LYS A 163 22.87 -0.21 11.18
N GLN A 164 23.64 -1.11 11.78
CA GLN A 164 24.92 -1.57 11.20
C GLN A 164 24.71 -2.28 9.85
N LYS A 165 23.67 -3.12 9.78
CA LYS A 165 23.31 -3.84 8.56
C LYS A 165 22.86 -2.89 7.45
N LEU A 166 22.08 -1.87 7.79
CA LEU A 166 21.62 -0.83 6.87
C LEU A 166 22.78 -0.02 6.31
N ASP A 167 23.79 0.31 7.12
CA ASP A 167 24.99 0.98 6.62
C ASP A 167 25.79 0.11 5.64
N LEU A 168 25.83 -1.21 5.84
CA LEU A 168 26.46 -2.15 4.91
C LEU A 168 25.68 -2.24 3.59
N VAL A 169 24.38 -2.51 3.67
CA VAL A 169 23.50 -2.64 2.49
C VAL A 169 23.49 -1.34 1.68
N ARG A 170 23.46 -0.17 2.36
CA ARG A 170 23.57 1.14 1.70
C ARG A 170 24.86 1.28 0.90
N LYS A 171 26.01 0.84 1.44
CA LYS A 171 27.30 0.90 0.72
C LYS A 171 27.28 0.00 -0.51
N GLN A 172 26.83 -1.24 -0.35
CA GLN A 172 26.72 -2.21 -1.45
C GLN A 172 25.80 -1.69 -2.57
N PHE A 173 24.67 -1.08 -2.19
CA PHE A 173 23.74 -0.45 -3.12
C PHE A 173 24.41 0.68 -3.89
N ILE A 174 25.09 1.61 -3.20
CA ILE A 174 25.78 2.74 -3.86
C ILE A 174 26.87 2.23 -4.81
N GLU A 175 27.66 1.24 -4.41
CA GLU A 175 28.72 0.65 -5.24
C GLU A 175 28.15 -0.02 -6.50
N HIS A 176 27.07 -0.80 -6.35
CA HIS A 176 26.41 -1.45 -7.47
C HIS A 176 25.93 -0.45 -8.54
N PHE A 177 25.29 0.64 -8.12
CA PHE A 177 24.77 1.65 -9.05
C PHE A 177 25.83 2.63 -9.55
N ALA A 178 26.88 2.92 -8.78
CA ALA A 178 28.03 3.70 -9.25
C ALA A 178 28.76 2.98 -10.40
N GLY A 179 28.86 1.64 -10.36
CA GLY A 179 29.41 0.85 -11.46
C GLY A 179 28.51 0.79 -12.70
N LEU A 180 27.20 0.99 -12.55
CA LEU A 180 26.25 1.02 -13.67
C LEU A 180 26.20 2.39 -14.38
N GLU A 181 26.44 3.49 -13.66
CA GLU A 181 26.47 4.85 -14.24
C GLU A 181 27.62 5.06 -15.25
N GLU A 182 28.72 4.31 -15.17
CA GLU A 182 29.80 4.35 -16.18
C GLU A 182 29.41 3.70 -17.52
N SER A 183 28.30 2.95 -17.56
CA SER A 183 27.88 2.19 -18.75
C SER A 183 26.62 2.72 -19.46
N HIS A 184 25.77 3.51 -18.81
CA HIS A 184 24.54 4.04 -19.44
C HIS A 184 24.21 5.49 -19.06
N GLN A 185 24.59 6.40 -19.94
CA GLN A 185 24.37 7.84 -19.85
C GLN A 185 22.93 8.20 -20.29
N SER A 186 21.90 7.67 -19.62
CA SER A 186 20.50 8.08 -19.83
C SER A 186 19.53 7.60 -18.73
N THR A 187 19.97 7.48 -17.48
CA THR A 187 19.04 7.28 -16.36
C THR A 187 18.47 8.64 -15.95
N SER A 188 17.19 8.85 -16.29
CA SER A 188 16.40 10.00 -15.86
C SER A 188 16.57 10.22 -14.34
N ARG A 189 17.14 11.37 -13.99
CA ARG A 189 17.40 11.86 -12.63
C ARG A 189 16.24 11.67 -11.64
N ALA A 190 14.99 11.55 -12.11
CA ALA A 190 13.80 11.53 -11.26
C ALA A 190 13.62 10.22 -10.46
N SER A 191 13.75 9.05 -11.09
CA SER A 191 13.54 7.76 -10.42
C SER A 191 14.69 7.43 -9.47
N ALA A 192 15.93 7.68 -9.92
CA ALA A 192 17.11 7.58 -9.07
C ALA A 192 17.05 8.58 -7.91
N SER A 193 16.57 9.82 -8.11
CA SER A 193 16.46 10.77 -7.01
C SER A 193 15.42 10.36 -5.97
N ARG A 194 14.29 9.72 -6.34
CA ARG A 194 13.28 9.29 -5.37
C ARG A 194 13.72 8.08 -4.54
N ILE A 195 14.36 7.08 -5.17
CA ILE A 195 14.97 5.94 -4.46
C ILE A 195 16.13 6.44 -3.59
N LYS A 196 16.96 7.35 -4.11
CA LYS A 196 18.05 7.98 -3.35
C LYS A 196 17.51 8.84 -2.20
N THR A 197 16.39 9.53 -2.36
CA THR A 197 15.69 10.22 -1.27
C THR A 197 15.10 9.23 -0.27
N LEU A 198 14.45 8.14 -0.67
CA LEU A 198 13.93 7.11 0.26
C LEU A 198 15.07 6.48 1.09
N ILE A 199 16.19 6.12 0.44
CA ILE A 199 17.39 5.56 1.09
C ILE A 199 18.12 6.62 1.95
N SER A 200 17.96 7.91 1.64
CA SER A 200 18.62 9.02 2.35
C SER A 200 17.76 9.73 3.41
N THR A 201 16.44 9.59 3.45
CA THR A 201 15.56 10.46 4.28
C THR A 201 14.77 9.77 5.39
N GLY A 202 14.77 8.45 5.52
CA GLY A 202 14.23 7.79 6.71
C GLY A 202 15.33 7.28 7.63
N PRO A 203 15.67 7.92 8.77
CA PRO A 203 16.43 7.21 9.79
C PRO A 203 15.61 6.00 10.24
N LEU A 204 16.28 4.89 10.58
CA LEU A 204 15.63 3.86 11.39
C LEU A 204 15.03 4.55 12.62
N VAL A 205 13.77 4.25 12.91
CA VAL A 205 13.09 4.81 14.07
C VAL A 205 13.00 3.72 15.12
N CYS A 206 13.71 3.93 16.22
CA CYS A 206 13.69 3.03 17.36
C CYS A 206 12.35 3.15 18.09
N MET A 207 11.62 2.04 18.21
CA MET A 207 10.43 1.99 19.06
C MET A 207 10.83 2.11 20.54
N PRO A 208 10.01 2.78 21.38
CA PRO A 208 10.26 2.83 22.82
C PRO A 208 10.23 1.41 23.44
N PRO A 209 11.03 1.15 24.48
CA PRO A 209 11.05 -0.16 25.14
C PRO A 209 9.68 -0.48 25.75
N SER A 210 9.28 -1.75 25.66
CA SER A 210 8.01 -2.24 26.22
C SER A 210 8.09 -2.28 27.76
N GLY A 211 7.99 -1.12 28.43
CA GLY A 211 8.12 -1.10 29.88
C GLY A 211 7.99 0.24 30.62
N GLU A 212 7.73 1.37 29.96
CA GLU A 212 7.49 2.64 30.67
C GLU A 212 6.08 3.17 30.38
N SER A 213 5.19 2.95 31.35
CA SER A 213 3.90 3.63 31.53
C SER A 213 3.78 4.01 33.00
#